data_AF-A0AAD9F7V1-F1
#
_entry.id   AF-A0AAD9F7V1-F1
#
_cell.length_a   1.000
_cell.length_b   1.000
_cell.length_c   1.000
_cell.angle_alpha   90.00
_cell.angle_beta   90.00
_cell.angle_gamma   90.00
#
_symmetry.space_group_name_H-M   'P 1'
#
loop_
_entity.id
_entity.type
_entity.pdbx_description
1 polymer ?
#
loop_
_entity_poly.entity_id
_entity_poly.type
_entity_poly.pdbx_seq_one_letter_code
_entity_poly.pdbx_strand_id
1 'polypeptide(L)'
;MGRADIWLMRTYWDFDFPRPFLPNFKFVGGIHCRPAKPLPEDMEEFVQSSGDAGIVVFTLGSFIKNITTEKGNMVASALAQIPKRYKEKAMWLSTSIFHDRPMSPRDEAVFWIEFTMRNKGAKHLRAQAHELTWYQKGKTKRKAE
;
A
#
# COMPACT_ATOMS: atom_id res chain seq x y z
N MET A 1 -7.27 16.46 -13.65
CA MET A 1 -7.77 15.37 -12.77
C MET A 1 -9.28 15.36 -12.85
N GLY A 2 -9.85 14.26 -13.34
CA GLY A 2 -11.23 14.16 -13.85
C GLY A 2 -12.34 14.22 -12.79
N ARG A 3 -13.59 14.14 -13.27
CA ARG A 3 -14.85 14.13 -12.49
C ARG A 3 -15.02 12.83 -11.69
N ALA A 4 -14.15 12.60 -10.70
CA ALA A 4 -14.32 11.51 -9.74
C ALA A 4 -14.84 12.05 -8.41
N ASP A 5 -15.80 11.34 -7.82
CA ASP A 5 -16.41 11.71 -6.55
C ASP A 5 -15.61 11.17 -5.36
N ILE A 6 -15.11 9.94 -5.44
CA ILE A 6 -14.19 9.31 -4.47
C ILE A 6 -12.96 8.75 -5.19
N TRP A 7 -11.81 8.82 -4.52
CA TRP A 7 -10.55 8.21 -4.93
C TRP A 7 -10.20 7.06 -3.98
N LEU A 8 -10.25 5.83 -4.50
CA LEU A 8 -9.80 4.65 -3.78
C LEU A 8 -8.31 4.42 -4.07
N MET A 9 -7.48 4.71 -3.07
CA MET A 9 -6.03 4.55 -3.13
C MET A 9 -5.65 3.12 -2.75
N ARG A 10 -4.94 2.41 -3.62
CA ARG A 10 -4.46 1.03 -3.37
C ARG A 10 -3.29 0.96 -2.38
N THR A 11 -2.87 2.08 -1.81
CA THR A 11 -1.81 2.11 -0.80
C THR A 11 -2.42 2.27 0.59
N TYR A 12 -1.59 2.12 1.61
CA TYR A 12 -1.90 2.54 2.97
C TYR A 12 -1.42 3.98 3.21
N TRP A 13 -1.96 4.60 4.25
CA TRP A 13 -1.73 6.01 4.59
C TRP A 13 -0.32 6.28 5.16
N ASP A 14 0.33 5.24 5.68
CA ASP A 14 1.62 5.24 6.37
C ASP A 14 2.83 5.01 5.45
N PHE A 15 2.61 4.68 4.17
CA PHE A 15 3.66 4.55 3.15
C PHE A 15 4.05 5.87 2.48
N ASP A 16 3.30 6.95 2.73
CA ASP A 16 3.55 8.28 2.16
C ASP A 16 3.86 9.26 3.30
N PHE A 17 4.58 10.34 2.97
CA PHE A 17 4.85 11.38 3.96
C PHE A 17 3.53 12.03 4.42
N PRO A 18 3.40 12.39 5.71
CA PRO A 18 2.19 12.99 6.24
C PRO A 18 1.92 14.29 5.50
N ARG A 19 0.83 14.30 4.75
CA ARG A 19 0.36 15.48 4.00
C ARG A 19 -1.17 15.52 4.01
N PRO A 20 -1.77 16.71 3.87
CA PRO A 20 -3.22 16.83 3.80
C PRO A 20 -3.78 16.09 2.58
N PHE A 21 -4.67 15.13 2.83
CA PHE A 21 -5.48 14.49 1.79
C PHE A 21 -6.87 15.12 1.75
N LEU A 22 -7.48 15.15 0.57
CA LEU A 22 -8.86 15.58 0.46
C LEU A 22 -9.78 14.55 1.15
N PRO A 23 -10.93 14.97 1.71
CA PRO A 23 -11.84 14.06 2.39
C PRO A 23 -12.35 12.91 1.51
N ASN A 24 -12.30 13.06 0.20
CA ASN A 24 -12.68 12.04 -0.78
C ASN A 24 -11.58 11.06 -1.18
N PHE A 25 -10.37 11.15 -0.61
CA PHE A 25 -9.32 10.15 -0.76
C PHE A 25 -9.43 9.10 0.35
N LYS A 26 -9.60 7.83 -0.03
CA LYS A 26 -9.76 6.70 0.90
C LYS A 26 -8.74 5.62 0.58
N PHE A 27 -8.01 5.19 1.59
CA PHE A 27 -6.95 4.19 1.46
C PHE A 27 -7.56 2.81 1.63
N VAL A 28 -7.59 2.03 0.56
CA VAL A 28 -8.12 0.66 0.52
C VAL A 28 -7.02 -0.32 0.11
N GLY A 29 -5.87 -0.23 0.79
CA GLY A 29 -4.67 -1.02 0.50
C GLY A 29 -4.90 -2.52 0.67
N GLY A 30 -4.38 -3.34 -0.26
CA GLY A 30 -4.46 -4.81 -0.15
C GLY A 30 -5.73 -5.48 -0.70
N ILE A 31 -6.63 -4.74 -1.35
CA ILE A 31 -7.87 -5.32 -1.97
C ILE A 31 -7.65 -6.42 -3.02
N HIS A 32 -6.44 -6.55 -3.54
CA HIS A 32 -6.08 -7.52 -4.57
C HIS A 32 -5.47 -8.80 -4.00
N CYS A 33 -5.12 -8.79 -2.72
CA CYS A 33 -4.60 -9.96 -2.03
C CYS A 33 -5.73 -10.98 -1.90
N ARG A 34 -5.53 -12.16 -2.50
CA ARG A 34 -6.39 -13.33 -2.30
C ARG A 34 -5.78 -14.19 -1.18
N PRO A 35 -6.57 -15.06 -0.53
CA PRO A 35 -6.01 -16.07 0.37
C PRO A 35 -4.87 -16.83 -0.32
N ALA A 36 -3.78 -17.04 0.40
CA ALA A 36 -2.62 -17.75 -0.12
C ALA A 36 -3.00 -19.20 -0.48
N LYS A 37 -2.47 -19.69 -1.60
CA LYS A 37 -2.52 -21.12 -1.93
C LYS A 37 -1.43 -21.85 -1.10
N PRO A 38 -1.62 -23.14 -0.79
CA PRO A 38 -0.56 -23.92 -0.14
C PRO A 38 0.71 -23.92 -1.00
N LEU A 39 1.87 -23.95 -0.34
CA LEU A 39 3.15 -24.04 -1.04
C LEU A 39 3.33 -25.47 -1.59
N PRO A 40 4.13 -25.62 -2.67
CA PRO A 40 4.70 -26.90 -3.06
C PRO A 40 5.47 -27.55 -1.90
N GLU A 41 5.46 -28.88 -1.84
CA GLU A 41 6.00 -29.66 -0.72
C GLU A 41 7.50 -29.39 -0.46
N ASP A 42 8.30 -29.28 -1.52
CA ASP A 42 9.73 -28.97 -1.45
C ASP A 42 10.02 -27.58 -0.85
N MET A 43 9.18 -26.61 -1.20
CA MET A 43 9.29 -25.25 -0.70
C MET A 43 8.80 -25.15 0.75
N GLU A 44 7.72 -25.86 1.08
CA GLU A 44 7.23 -25.92 2.46
C GLU A 44 8.29 -26.55 3.36
N GLU A 45 8.91 -27.67 2.96
CA GLU A 45 10.00 -28.30 3.71
C GLU A 45 11.18 -27.33 3.91
N PHE A 46 11.59 -26.61 2.86
CA PHE A 46 12.65 -25.60 2.96
C PHE A 46 12.28 -24.47 3.95
N VAL A 47 11.06 -23.94 3.89
CA VAL A 47 10.61 -22.89 4.80
C VAL A 47 10.57 -23.40 6.24
N GLN A 48 10.04 -24.60 6.47
CA GLN A 48 9.97 -25.20 7.80
C GLN A 48 11.36 -25.52 8.36
N SER A 49 12.34 -25.88 7.51
CA SER A 49 13.73 -26.13 7.93
C SER A 49 14.41 -24.89 8.53
N SER A 50 13.93 -23.69 8.22
CA SER A 50 14.49 -22.43 8.73
C SER A 50 14.13 -22.12 10.18
N GLY A 51 13.09 -22.77 10.74
CA GLY A 51 12.63 -22.56 12.11
C GLY A 51 12.45 -21.08 12.48
N ASP A 52 12.90 -20.70 13.67
CA ASP A 52 12.81 -19.32 14.18
C ASP A 52 13.70 -18.32 13.42
N ALA A 53 14.68 -18.81 12.65
CA ALA A 53 15.52 -17.95 11.83
C ALA A 53 14.72 -17.31 10.68
N GLY A 54 13.66 -17.95 10.22
CA GLY A 54 12.79 -17.48 9.14
C GLY A 54 13.50 -17.37 7.78
N ILE A 55 12.79 -16.82 6.80
CA ILE A 55 13.27 -16.74 5.42
C ILE A 55 13.31 -15.29 4.90
N VAL A 56 14.14 -15.06 3.90
CA VAL A 56 14.14 -13.82 3.10
C VAL A 56 13.68 -14.17 1.69
N VAL A 57 12.57 -13.59 1.25
CA VAL A 57 12.08 -13.74 -0.13
C VAL A 57 12.56 -12.54 -0.95
N PHE A 58 13.34 -12.81 -2.00
CA PHE A 58 13.79 -11.80 -2.95
C PHE A 58 13.09 -11.97 -4.30
N THR A 59 12.51 -10.90 -4.83
CA THR A 59 11.87 -10.90 -6.15
C THR A 59 12.10 -9.55 -6.84
N LEU A 60 12.33 -9.60 -8.16
CA LEU A 60 12.47 -8.43 -9.03
C LEU A 60 11.17 -8.08 -9.78
N GLY A 61 10.07 -8.77 -9.44
CA GLY A 61 8.81 -8.65 -10.15
C GLY A 61 8.85 -9.27 -11.55
N SER A 62 7.84 -9.00 -12.35
CA SER A 62 7.65 -9.63 -13.66
C SER A 62 8.43 -8.97 -14.80
N PHE A 63 9.02 -7.79 -14.56
CA PHE A 63 9.70 -7.03 -15.62
C PHE A 63 11.09 -7.58 -15.93
N ILE A 64 11.80 -8.06 -14.91
CA ILE A 64 13.13 -8.65 -15.06
C ILE A 64 12.97 -10.15 -15.24
N LYS A 65 13.28 -10.63 -16.45
CA LYS A 65 13.06 -12.03 -16.83
C LYS A 65 14.20 -12.97 -16.44
N ASN A 66 15.43 -12.46 -16.35
CA ASN A 66 16.59 -13.29 -16.04
C ASN A 66 17.66 -12.51 -15.28
N ILE A 67 18.28 -13.17 -14.30
CA ILE A 67 19.42 -12.68 -13.54
C ILE A 67 20.53 -13.74 -13.65
N THR A 68 21.77 -13.31 -13.87
CA THR A 68 22.90 -14.24 -13.89
C THR A 68 23.15 -14.79 -12.48
N THR A 69 23.64 -16.02 -12.39
CA THR A 69 23.97 -16.67 -11.10
C THR A 69 24.92 -15.82 -10.26
N GLU A 70 25.89 -15.17 -10.91
CA GLU A 70 26.82 -14.26 -10.25
C GLU A 70 26.11 -13.09 -9.55
N LYS A 71 25.18 -12.43 -10.23
CA LYS A 71 24.38 -11.34 -9.65
C LYS A 71 23.44 -11.86 -8.56
N GLY A 72 22.87 -13.06 -8.74
CA GLY A 72 22.06 -13.73 -7.72
C GLY A 72 22.85 -13.97 -6.43
N ASN A 73 24.06 -14.52 -6.56
CA ASN A 73 24.96 -14.77 -5.43
C ASN A 73 25.40 -13.48 -4.75
N MET A 74 25.64 -12.42 -5.52
CA MET A 74 25.96 -11.10 -4.98
C MET A 74 24.82 -10.55 -4.13
N VAL A 75 23.57 -10.64 -4.62
CA VAL A 75 22.38 -10.22 -3.84
C VAL A 75 22.22 -11.08 -2.60
N ALA A 76 22.34 -12.41 -2.71
CA ALA A 76 22.23 -13.31 -1.56
C ALA A 76 23.27 -12.98 -0.48
N SER A 77 24.52 -12.71 -0.89
CA SER A 77 25.62 -12.35 0.02
C SER A 77 25.39 -11.00 0.69
N ALA A 78 24.78 -10.04 -0.01
CA ALA A 78 24.40 -8.75 0.56
C ALA A 78 23.24 -8.88 1.56
N LEU A 79 22.21 -9.67 1.23
CA LEU A 79 21.07 -9.92 2.12
C LEU A 79 21.48 -10.69 3.38
N ALA A 80 22.46 -11.58 3.30
CA ALA A 80 23.03 -12.28 4.44
C ALA A 80 23.68 -11.35 5.48
N GLN A 81 24.07 -10.13 5.09
CA GLN A 81 24.70 -9.15 5.96
C GLN A 81 23.69 -8.22 6.66
N ILE A 82 22.38 -8.39 6.43
CA ILE A 82 21.36 -7.53 7.04
C ILE A 82 21.41 -7.66 8.57
N PRO A 83 21.61 -6.56 9.32
CA PRO A 83 21.65 -6.62 10.78
C PRO A 83 20.30 -7.03 11.38
N LYS A 84 20.35 -7.83 12.45
CA LYS A 84 19.16 -8.35 13.16
C LYS A 84 18.13 -7.27 13.52
N ARG A 85 18.58 -6.08 13.93
CA ARG A 85 17.71 -4.94 14.28
C ARG A 85 16.74 -4.54 13.15
N TYR A 86 17.15 -4.64 11.89
CA TYR A 86 16.28 -4.32 10.76
C TYR A 86 15.20 -5.37 10.57
N LYS A 87 15.54 -6.65 10.74
CA LYS A 87 14.56 -7.76 10.72
C LYS A 87 13.50 -7.56 11.81
N GLU A 88 13.90 -7.24 13.03
CA GLU A 88 12.99 -7.01 14.16
C GLU A 88 12.04 -5.84 13.90
N LYS A 89 12.55 -4.71 13.40
CA LYS A 89 11.72 -3.56 13.02
C LYS A 89 10.77 -3.88 11.88
N ALA A 90 11.23 -4.59 10.85
CA ALA A 90 10.40 -4.99 9.72
C ALA A 90 9.26 -5.93 10.16
N MET A 91 9.55 -6.87 11.05
CA MET A 91 8.55 -7.76 11.63
C MET A 91 7.50 -6.96 12.41
N TRP A 92 7.93 -6.08 13.32
CA TRP A 92 7.01 -5.24 14.10
C TRP A 92 6.12 -4.35 13.22
N LEU A 93 6.69 -3.69 12.20
CA LEU A 93 5.91 -2.90 11.24
C LEU A 93 4.85 -3.77 10.56
N SER A 94 5.24 -4.96 10.09
CA SER A 94 4.34 -5.87 9.39
C SER A 94 3.24 -6.41 10.30
N THR A 95 3.56 -6.87 11.50
CA THR A 95 2.61 -7.56 12.37
C THR A 95 1.73 -6.61 13.17
N SER A 96 2.28 -5.47 13.61
CA SER A 96 1.61 -4.57 14.56
C SER A 96 0.99 -3.36 13.87
N ILE A 97 1.64 -2.75 12.88
CA ILE A 97 1.15 -1.49 12.30
C ILE A 97 0.28 -1.76 11.08
N PHE A 98 0.74 -2.58 10.12
CA PHE A 98 0.00 -2.79 8.87
C PHE A 98 -1.31 -3.57 9.03
N HIS A 99 -1.43 -4.33 10.12
CA HIS A 99 -2.64 -5.06 10.47
C HIS A 99 -3.54 -4.33 11.48
N ASP A 100 -3.10 -3.20 12.05
CA ASP A 100 -3.91 -2.40 12.96
C ASP A 100 -4.92 -1.55 12.20
N ARG A 101 -6.06 -2.15 11.89
CA ARG A 101 -7.19 -1.47 11.25
C ARG A 101 -8.52 -2.03 11.73
N PRO A 102 -9.56 -1.18 11.81
CA PRO A 102 -10.87 -1.59 12.28
C PRO A 102 -11.65 -2.45 11.29
N MET A 103 -11.24 -2.51 10.01
CA MET A 103 -11.98 -3.16 8.94
C MET A 103 -11.03 -3.79 7.91
N SER A 104 -11.45 -4.89 7.27
CA SER A 104 -10.67 -5.48 6.17
C SER A 104 -10.67 -4.52 4.96
N PRO A 105 -9.63 -4.53 4.11
CA PRO A 105 -9.56 -3.58 3.01
C PRO A 105 -10.63 -3.80 1.95
N ARG A 106 -11.13 -5.04 1.84
CA ARG A 106 -12.28 -5.35 0.99
C ARG A 106 -13.53 -4.65 1.53
N ASP A 107 -13.81 -4.83 2.81
CA ASP A 107 -15.03 -4.31 3.43
C ASP A 107 -14.99 -2.78 3.45
N GLU A 108 -13.82 -2.18 3.65
CA GLU A 108 -13.64 -0.73 3.57
C GLU A 108 -13.94 -0.19 2.17
N ALA A 109 -13.47 -0.88 1.13
CA ALA A 109 -13.78 -0.52 -0.25
C ALA A 109 -15.28 -0.63 -0.54
N VAL A 110 -15.92 -1.73 -0.11
CA VAL A 110 -17.38 -1.92 -0.24
C VAL A 110 -18.12 -0.79 0.46
N PHE A 111 -17.74 -0.47 1.71
CA PHE A 111 -18.36 0.60 2.48
C PHE A 111 -18.31 1.94 1.75
N TRP A 112 -17.16 2.37 1.24
CA TRP A 112 -17.03 3.67 0.55
C TRP A 112 -17.77 3.72 -0.78
N ILE A 113 -17.82 2.59 -1.50
CA ILE A 113 -18.62 2.46 -2.73
C ILE A 113 -20.10 2.65 -2.40
N GLU A 114 -20.62 1.89 -1.44
CA GLU A 114 -22.02 1.99 -1.03
C GLU A 114 -22.35 3.36 -0.44
N PHE A 115 -21.44 3.94 0.36
CA PHE A 115 -21.59 5.30 0.90
C PHE A 115 -21.78 6.31 -0.22
N THR A 116 -20.99 6.21 -1.29
CA THR A 116 -21.10 7.08 -2.46
C THR A 116 -22.45 6.93 -3.14
N MET A 117 -22.92 5.69 -3.32
CA MET A 117 -24.21 5.38 -3.91
C MET A 117 -25.38 5.92 -3.06
N ARG A 118 -25.38 5.64 -1.76
CA ARG A 118 -26.38 6.13 -0.80
C ARG A 118 -26.46 7.66 -0.77
N ASN A 119 -25.34 8.34 -0.98
CA ASN A 119 -25.22 9.80 -0.90
C ASN A 119 -25.15 10.49 -2.27
N LYS A 120 -25.63 9.86 -3.35
CA LYS A 120 -25.75 10.46 -4.70
C LYS A 120 -24.42 11.11 -5.17
N GLY A 121 -23.30 10.41 -4.98
CA GLY A 121 -21.97 10.87 -5.39
C GLY A 121 -21.19 11.62 -4.32
N ALA A 122 -21.65 11.67 -3.06
CA ALA A 122 -20.89 12.20 -1.91
C ALA A 122 -20.19 13.55 -2.18
N LYS A 123 -20.84 14.47 -2.91
CA LYS A 123 -20.24 15.72 -3.41
C LYS A 123 -19.66 16.59 -2.30
N HIS A 124 -20.19 16.48 -1.08
CA HIS A 124 -19.73 17.17 0.12
C HIS A 124 -18.29 16.78 0.55
N LEU A 125 -17.76 15.64 0.09
CA LEU A 125 -16.37 15.24 0.36
C LEU A 125 -15.37 15.86 -0.63
N ARG A 126 -15.85 16.52 -1.69
CA ARG A 126 -15.00 17.12 -2.71
C ARG A 126 -14.54 18.50 -2.27
N ALA A 127 -13.29 18.83 -2.58
CA ALA A 127 -12.80 20.19 -2.37
C ALA A 127 -13.54 21.17 -3.30
N GLN A 128 -14.08 22.23 -2.71
CA GLN A 128 -14.74 23.34 -3.41
C GLN A 128 -13.79 24.02 -4.41
N ALA A 129 -12.47 23.91 -4.20
CA ALA A 129 -11.44 24.38 -5.14
C ALA A 129 -11.60 23.80 -6.56
N HIS A 130 -12.24 22.64 -6.72
CA HIS A 130 -12.51 22.05 -8.04
C HIS A 130 -13.64 22.74 -8.81
N GLU A 131 -14.53 23.46 -8.12
CA GLU A 131 -15.63 24.24 -8.72
C GLU A 131 -15.17 25.65 -9.14
N LEU A 132 -14.00 26.08 -8.67
CA LEU A 132 -13.42 27.36 -9.03
C LEU A 132 -12.96 27.40 -10.48
N THR A 133 -13.22 28.52 -11.13
CA THR A 133 -12.68 28.83 -12.45
C THR A 133 -11.18 29.07 -12.38
N TRP A 134 -10.50 29.01 -13.53
CA TRP A 134 -9.04 29.13 -13.58
C TRP A 134 -8.52 30.45 -12.97
N TYR A 135 -9.26 31.55 -13.10
CA TYR A 135 -8.90 32.87 -12.57
C TYR A 135 -9.19 33.02 -11.07
N GLN A 136 -10.17 32.30 -10.52
CA GLN A 136 -10.44 32.26 -9.09
C GLN A 136 -9.31 31.53 -8.34
N LYS A 137 -8.81 30.42 -8.92
CA LYS A 137 -7.71 29.62 -8.33
C LYS A 137 -6.44 30.44 -8.09
N GLY A 138 -6.10 31.36 -8.98
CA GLY A 138 -4.91 32.23 -8.87
C GLY A 138 -5.02 33.34 -7.81
N LYS A 139 -6.23 33.65 -7.30
CA LYS A 139 -6.43 34.60 -6.20
C LYS A 139 -6.38 33.93 -4.83
N THR A 140 -6.81 32.68 -4.72
CA THR A 140 -6.76 31.89 -3.48
C THR A 140 -5.33 31.56 -3.03
N LYS A 141 -4.40 31.28 -3.96
CA LYS A 141 -2.99 31.03 -3.59
C LYS A 141 -2.29 32.23 -2.95
N ARG A 142 -2.66 33.46 -3.34
CA ARG A 142 -2.06 34.71 -2.82
C ARG A 142 -2.63 35.18 -1.48
N LYS A 143 -3.65 34.50 -0.93
CA LYS A 143 -4.24 34.80 0.39
C LYS A 143 -3.86 33.78 1.46
N ALA A 144 -3.09 32.76 1.10
CA ALA A 144 -2.65 31.69 2.00
C ALA A 144 -1.16 31.82 2.37
N GLU A 145 -0.54 32.95 2.01
CA GLU A 145 0.80 33.40 2.44
C GLU A 145 0.63 34.59 3.40
#